data_AF-A0A7S4E4X9-F1
#
_entry.id   AF-A0A7S4E4X9-F1
#
_cell.length_a   1.000
_cell.length_b   1.000
_cell.length_c   1.000
_cell.angle_alpha   90.00
_cell.angle_beta   90.00
_cell.angle_gamma   90.00
#
_symmetry.space_group_name_H-M   'P 1'
#
loop_
_entity.id
_entity.type
_entity.pdbx_description
1 polymer ?
#
loop_
_entity_poly.entity_id
_entity_poly.type
_entity_poly.pdbx_seq_one_letter_code
_entity_poly.pdbx_strand_id
1 'polypeptide(L)'
;MRRLHAIMLLVAALAKEPETLEMKYEDPVDGPLRDMDLDLTMVIDEEIKKLMTPEQLEDLENAAFQETIKQSRGERESQGVRDQWESKDGIGRKEDLRRKMTKKTRRRLEDHGLDCKGCTNAEAIDVINDFVRREQKRIKSEEYYAERRRKIMGFLVPFGSLVLLLMIGFLVLQASAAAVDRPRKVDDEIREAIRQTQFYAEAMAAAKAESLAKPAPTWRDNEELEEWTPRQEKQFRKALGPLLGLPPKERWRLVAEKVEGKDHKECAAHYKLQQILEKEAAEGKKDA
;
A
#
# COMPACT_ATOMS: atom_id res chain seq x y z
N MET A 1 18.41 67.13 2.22
CA MET A 1 18.84 66.03 1.31
C MET A 1 20.37 65.88 1.16
N ARG A 2 21.21 66.29 2.13
CA ARG A 2 22.68 66.06 2.06
C ARG A 2 23.22 65.00 3.03
N ARG A 3 22.39 64.43 3.91
CA ARG A 3 22.79 63.39 4.88
C ARG A 3 22.62 61.94 4.36
N LEU A 4 21.90 61.74 3.25
CA LEU A 4 21.69 60.41 2.66
C LEU A 4 22.81 59.96 1.72
N HIS A 5 23.63 60.87 1.18
CA HIS A 5 24.77 60.50 0.33
C HIS A 5 26.01 60.07 1.12
N ALA A 6 26.18 60.54 2.36
CA ALA A 6 27.32 60.16 3.21
C ALA A 6 27.21 58.71 3.72
N ILE A 7 25.98 58.17 3.86
CA ILE A 7 25.77 56.80 4.35
C ILE A 7 25.96 55.76 3.23
N MET A 8 25.64 56.11 1.97
CA MET A 8 25.87 55.22 0.82
C MET A 8 27.36 55.00 0.51
N LEU A 9 28.23 55.97 0.78
CA LEU A 9 29.67 55.81 0.58
C LEU A 9 30.35 54.96 1.67
N LEU A 10 29.74 54.84 2.85
CA LEU A 10 30.29 54.06 3.95
C LEU A 10 29.99 52.55 3.81
N VAL A 11 28.94 52.19 3.07
CA VAL A 11 28.60 50.79 2.77
C VAL A 11 29.45 50.22 1.62
N ALA A 12 29.93 51.07 0.70
CA ALA A 12 30.81 50.64 -0.39
C ALA A 12 32.26 50.34 0.06
N ALA A 13 32.68 50.81 1.24
CA ALA A 13 34.04 50.62 1.75
C ALA A 13 34.25 49.33 2.58
N LEU A 14 33.18 48.56 2.84
CA LEU A 14 33.25 47.31 3.61
C LEU A 14 33.22 46.03 2.74
N ALA A 15 33.24 46.16 1.41
CA ALA A 15 33.36 45.04 0.48
C ALA A 15 34.83 44.72 0.17
N LYS A 16 35.65 44.52 1.20
CA LYS A 16 37.03 44.03 1.04
C LYS A 16 37.03 42.54 1.39
N GLU A 17 37.06 41.71 0.35
CA GLU A 17 37.22 40.25 0.47
C GLU A 17 38.50 39.92 1.26
N PRO A 18 38.48 38.93 2.17
CA PRO A 18 39.70 38.45 2.79
C PRO A 18 40.53 37.67 1.75
N GLU A 19 41.76 38.12 1.52
CA GLU A 19 42.79 37.39 0.77
C GLU A 19 42.93 35.98 1.35
N THR A 20 42.65 34.99 0.49
CA THR A 20 42.91 33.58 0.75
C THR A 20 44.42 33.38 0.92
N LEU A 21 44.83 33.10 2.14
CA LEU A 21 46.19 32.71 2.50
C LEU A 21 46.46 31.33 1.89
N GLU A 22 47.10 31.28 0.72
CA GLU A 22 47.65 30.05 0.16
C GLU A 22 48.79 29.56 1.07
N MET A 23 48.46 28.64 1.97
CA MET A 23 49.49 27.80 2.61
C MET A 23 50.04 26.85 1.55
N LYS A 24 51.23 27.17 1.03
CA LYS A 24 52.09 26.18 0.36
C LYS A 24 52.44 25.09 1.36
N TYR A 25 51.88 23.91 1.16
CA TYR A 25 52.37 22.68 1.78
C TYR A 25 53.67 22.31 1.06
N GLU A 26 54.81 22.56 1.71
CA GLU A 26 56.05 21.90 1.33
C GLU A 26 55.97 20.47 1.89
N ASP A 27 55.94 19.50 0.97
CA ASP A 27 56.00 18.08 1.32
C ASP A 27 57.28 17.80 2.12
N PRO A 28 57.18 17.05 3.24
CA PRO A 28 58.36 16.62 3.96
C PRO A 28 59.18 15.68 3.07
N VAL A 29 60.44 16.05 2.92
CA VAL A 29 61.52 15.24 2.36
C VAL A 29 61.59 13.91 3.12
N ASP A 30 61.20 12.81 2.47
CA ASP A 30 61.41 11.45 2.97
C ASP A 30 62.10 10.58 1.91
N GLY A 31 63.40 10.38 2.13
CA GLY A 31 64.07 9.07 2.21
C GLY A 31 64.03 8.10 1.01
N PRO A 32 65.20 7.60 0.53
CA PRO A 32 65.28 6.58 -0.52
C PRO A 32 65.08 5.17 0.04
N LEU A 33 63.93 4.90 0.66
CA LEU A 33 63.64 3.59 1.30
C LEU A 33 62.29 2.96 0.91
N ARG A 34 61.68 3.41 -0.20
CA ARG A 34 60.39 2.86 -0.68
C ARG A 34 60.45 1.95 -1.91
N ASP A 35 61.63 1.65 -2.43
CA ASP A 35 61.75 1.00 -3.75
C ASP A 35 62.05 -0.50 -3.70
N MET A 36 62.00 -1.16 -2.53
CA MET A 36 62.37 -2.59 -2.43
C MET A 36 61.22 -3.56 -2.10
N ASP A 37 60.01 -3.08 -1.79
CA ASP A 37 58.87 -3.96 -1.45
C ASP A 37 57.81 -4.06 -2.56
N LEU A 38 58.02 -3.44 -3.72
CA LEU A 38 57.04 -3.48 -4.82
C LEU A 38 57.23 -4.65 -5.82
N ASP A 39 58.38 -5.32 -5.81
CA ASP A 39 58.70 -6.34 -6.82
C ASP A 39 58.23 -7.75 -6.46
N LEU A 40 57.97 -8.06 -5.17
CA LEU A 40 57.57 -9.41 -4.78
C LEU A 40 56.08 -9.70 -5.00
N THR A 41 55.23 -8.67 -4.97
CA THR A 41 53.78 -8.81 -5.19
C THR A 41 53.41 -8.81 -6.67
N MET A 42 54.19 -8.16 -7.54
CA MET A 42 53.96 -8.18 -8.99
C MET A 42 54.30 -9.52 -9.64
N VAL A 43 55.28 -10.26 -9.13
CA VAL A 43 55.71 -11.55 -9.73
C VAL A 43 54.75 -12.70 -9.40
N ILE A 44 54.05 -12.64 -8.26
CA ILE A 44 53.06 -13.66 -7.87
C ILE A 44 51.75 -13.52 -8.71
N ASP A 45 51.49 -12.33 -9.25
CA ASP A 45 50.22 -11.98 -9.88
C ASP A 45 50.09 -12.48 -11.34
N GLU A 46 51.21 -12.57 -12.07
CA GLU A 46 51.22 -13.00 -13.48
C GLU A 46 51.01 -14.51 -13.67
N GLU A 47 51.51 -15.35 -12.77
CA GLU A 47 51.33 -16.80 -12.84
C GLU A 47 49.93 -17.23 -12.40
N ILE A 48 49.34 -16.53 -11.43
CA ILE A 48 47.96 -16.76 -10.97
C ILE A 48 46.95 -16.31 -12.04
N LYS A 49 47.21 -15.17 -12.72
CA LYS A 49 46.38 -14.68 -13.84
C LYS A 49 46.32 -15.63 -15.04
N LYS A 50 47.35 -16.47 -15.26
CA LYS A 50 47.37 -17.46 -16.35
C LYS A 50 46.52 -18.70 -16.07
N LEU A 51 46.16 -18.95 -14.82
CA LEU A 51 45.41 -20.15 -14.39
C LEU A 51 43.93 -19.87 -14.11
N MET A 52 43.52 -18.60 -14.06
CA MET A 52 42.13 -18.18 -13.83
C MET A 52 41.45 -17.80 -15.14
N THR A 53 40.16 -18.15 -15.26
CA THR A 53 39.33 -17.64 -16.35
C THR A 53 39.06 -16.14 -16.16
N PRO A 54 38.84 -15.36 -17.23
CA PRO A 54 38.59 -13.92 -17.11
C PRO A 54 37.39 -13.58 -16.21
N GLU A 55 36.37 -14.42 -16.15
CA GLU A 55 35.23 -14.27 -15.22
C GLU A 55 35.66 -14.42 -13.74
N GLN A 56 36.54 -15.38 -13.44
CA GLN A 56 37.05 -15.57 -12.08
C GLN A 56 37.96 -14.42 -11.65
N LEU A 57 38.67 -13.79 -12.60
CA LEU A 57 39.49 -12.63 -12.34
C LEU A 57 38.62 -11.41 -11.98
N GLU A 58 37.56 -11.19 -12.74
CA GLU A 58 36.61 -10.09 -12.50
C GLU A 58 35.88 -10.26 -11.16
N ASP A 59 35.51 -11.48 -10.79
CA ASP A 59 34.91 -11.78 -9.49
C ASP A 59 35.89 -11.54 -8.33
N LEU A 60 37.17 -11.89 -8.50
CA LEU A 60 38.20 -11.68 -7.48
C LEU A 60 38.54 -10.19 -7.32
N GLU A 61 38.65 -9.46 -8.42
CA GLU A 61 38.86 -8.01 -8.42
C GLU A 61 37.67 -7.27 -7.78
N ASN A 62 36.44 -7.67 -8.11
CA ASN A 62 35.24 -7.12 -7.47
C ASN A 62 35.18 -7.45 -5.98
N ALA A 63 35.57 -8.66 -5.56
CA ALA A 63 35.61 -9.04 -4.15
C ALA A 63 36.67 -8.25 -3.38
N ALA A 64 37.89 -8.12 -3.91
CA ALA A 64 38.97 -7.33 -3.33
C ALA A 64 38.63 -5.84 -3.26
N PHE A 65 37.96 -5.31 -4.29
CA PHE A 65 37.48 -3.94 -4.32
C PHE A 65 36.37 -3.70 -3.28
N GLN A 66 35.46 -4.65 -3.09
CA GLN A 66 34.45 -4.56 -2.03
C GLN A 66 35.06 -4.68 -0.62
N GLU A 67 36.09 -5.51 -0.45
CA GLU A 67 36.77 -5.65 0.84
C GLU A 67 37.57 -4.39 1.21
N THR A 68 38.29 -3.81 0.26
CA THR A 68 39.00 -2.53 0.47
C THR A 68 38.02 -1.38 0.74
N ILE A 69 36.87 -1.35 0.06
CA ILE A 69 35.78 -0.42 0.39
C ILE A 69 35.26 -0.65 1.82
N LYS A 70 35.11 -1.90 2.28
CA LYS A 70 34.64 -2.20 3.64
C LYS A 70 35.68 -1.84 4.70
N GLN A 71 36.96 -2.11 4.47
CA GLN A 71 38.05 -1.73 5.38
C GLN A 71 38.24 -0.20 5.45
N SER A 72 38.14 0.50 4.30
CA SER A 72 38.15 1.97 4.24
C SER A 72 36.96 2.62 4.97
N ARG A 73 35.88 1.88 5.23
CA ARG A 73 34.64 2.36 5.89
C ARG A 73 34.60 2.10 7.40
N GLY A 74 35.56 1.35 7.94
CA GLY A 74 35.50 0.67 9.24
C GLY A 74 35.34 1.51 10.52
N GLU A 75 35.52 2.84 10.47
CA GLU A 75 35.29 3.72 11.64
C GLU A 75 34.29 4.86 11.41
N ARG A 76 33.92 5.16 10.15
CA ARG A 76 32.98 6.25 9.84
C ARG A 76 31.51 5.82 9.86
N GLU A 77 31.23 4.53 9.65
CA GLU A 77 29.86 3.99 9.71
C GLU A 77 29.33 3.88 11.15
N SER A 78 30.20 3.63 12.14
CA SER A 78 29.81 3.59 13.56
C SER A 78 29.42 4.96 14.12
N GLN A 79 29.85 6.06 13.46
CA GLN A 79 29.53 7.44 13.83
C GLN A 79 28.24 7.97 13.18
N GLY A 80 27.50 7.16 12.42
CA GLY A 80 26.22 7.57 11.82
C GLY A 80 26.34 8.64 10.72
N VAL A 81 27.54 8.84 10.17
CA VAL A 81 27.80 9.85 9.13
C VAL A 81 27.18 9.44 7.78
N ARG A 82 26.97 8.14 7.56
CA ARG A 82 26.38 7.60 6.33
C ARG A 82 24.97 8.12 6.06
N ASP A 83 24.17 8.30 7.10
CA ASP A 83 22.79 8.82 7.00
C ASP A 83 22.73 10.26 6.48
N GLN A 84 23.82 11.04 6.60
CA GLN A 84 23.85 12.41 6.09
C GLN A 84 24.13 12.50 4.59
N TRP A 85 24.89 11.56 4.02
CA TRP A 85 25.30 11.58 2.61
C TRP A 85 24.36 10.78 1.69
N GLU A 86 23.74 9.72 2.20
CA GLU A 86 22.73 8.94 1.45
C GLU A 86 21.31 9.55 1.56
N SER A 87 21.08 10.52 2.46
CA SER A 87 19.81 11.23 2.48
C SER A 87 19.66 12.12 1.24
N LYS A 88 18.76 11.73 0.34
CA LYS A 88 18.30 12.56 -0.78
C LYS A 88 17.62 13.86 -0.32
N ASP A 89 17.41 14.04 0.98
CA ASP A 89 16.73 15.19 1.58
C ASP A 89 17.63 16.42 1.83
N GLY A 90 18.96 16.29 1.70
CA GLY A 90 19.91 17.36 2.01
C GLY A 90 20.27 18.32 0.85
N ILE A 91 20.24 17.86 -0.41
CA ILE A 91 20.71 18.64 -1.56
C ILE A 91 19.50 19.24 -2.29
N GLY A 92 18.85 20.25 -1.70
CA GLY A 92 17.85 21.06 -2.41
C GLY A 92 16.73 21.69 -1.58
N ARG A 93 16.50 21.26 -0.33
CA ARG A 93 15.49 21.91 0.53
C ARG A 93 16.13 23.10 1.25
N LYS A 94 15.68 24.34 0.95
CA LYS A 94 16.13 25.61 1.58
C LYS A 94 15.73 25.75 3.05
N GLU A 95 15.16 24.73 3.68
CA GLU A 95 14.61 24.79 5.02
C GLU A 95 15.30 23.77 5.91
N ASP A 96 16.09 24.27 6.87
CA ASP A 96 16.68 23.48 7.97
C ASP A 96 15.63 22.50 8.54
N LEU A 97 15.86 21.20 8.32
CA LEU A 97 14.99 20.12 8.78
C LEU A 97 14.86 20.05 10.32
N ARG A 98 15.77 20.72 11.05
CA ARG A 98 15.79 20.80 12.52
C ARG A 98 14.95 21.94 13.10
N ARG A 99 14.39 22.83 12.27
CA ARG A 99 13.59 23.95 12.79
C ARG A 99 12.23 23.46 13.28
N LYS A 100 11.83 23.98 14.44
CA LYS A 100 10.46 23.84 14.95
C LYS A 100 9.47 24.29 13.88
N MET A 101 8.35 23.57 13.78
CA MET A 101 7.28 23.81 12.80
C MET A 101 6.89 25.29 12.73
N THR A 102 6.88 25.85 11.51
CA THR A 102 6.51 27.26 11.30
C THR A 102 5.00 27.46 11.51
N LYS A 103 4.58 28.68 11.89
CA LYS A 103 3.15 29.03 12.02
C LYS A 103 2.36 28.78 10.73
N LYS A 104 3.00 28.96 9.56
CA LYS A 104 2.38 28.75 8.24
C LYS A 104 2.08 27.27 7.99
N THR A 105 3.02 26.39 8.29
CA THR A 105 2.84 24.93 8.14
C THR A 105 1.76 24.42 9.09
N ARG A 106 1.73 24.91 10.33
CA ARG A 106 0.68 24.57 11.30
C ARG A 106 -0.72 24.94 10.79
N ARG A 107 -0.90 26.15 10.25
CA ARG A 107 -2.18 26.56 9.66
C ARG A 107 -2.62 25.66 8.51
N ARG A 108 -1.69 25.26 7.62
CA ARG A 108 -2.02 24.33 6.53
C ARG A 108 -2.43 22.94 7.02
N LEU A 109 -1.82 22.45 8.10
CA LEU A 109 -2.24 21.21 8.74
C LEU A 109 -3.66 21.34 9.28
N GLU A 110 -3.96 22.43 10.00
CA GLU A 110 -5.29 22.73 10.53
C GLU A 110 -6.35 22.87 9.41
N ASP A 111 -6.03 23.58 8.32
CA ASP A 111 -6.92 23.76 7.15
C ASP A 111 -7.31 22.43 6.48
N HIS A 112 -6.42 21.42 6.55
CA HIS A 112 -6.66 20.07 6.02
C HIS A 112 -7.15 19.08 7.08
N GLY A 113 -7.35 19.50 8.33
CA GLY A 113 -7.74 18.63 9.44
C GLY A 113 -6.70 17.55 9.77
N LEU A 114 -5.43 17.82 9.48
CA LEU A 114 -4.31 16.91 9.71
C LEU A 114 -3.61 17.27 11.03
N ASP A 115 -3.46 16.31 11.93
CA ASP A 115 -2.73 16.50 13.19
C ASP A 115 -1.36 15.82 13.13
N CYS A 116 -0.29 16.58 13.39
CA CYS A 116 1.07 16.08 13.48
C CYS A 116 1.72 16.58 14.78
N LYS A 117 1.57 15.81 15.86
CA LYS A 117 2.10 16.16 17.19
C LYS A 117 3.58 15.83 17.27
N GLY A 118 4.40 16.82 17.63
CA GLY A 118 5.85 16.65 17.79
C GLY A 118 6.66 16.62 16.49
N CYS A 119 6.01 16.82 15.35
CA CYS A 119 6.67 16.73 14.05
C CYS A 119 7.60 17.92 13.76
N THR A 120 8.67 17.65 13.05
CA THR A 120 9.53 18.71 12.48
C THR A 120 8.79 19.45 11.35
N ASN A 121 9.28 20.63 10.95
CA ASN A 121 8.66 21.38 9.86
C ASN A 121 8.67 20.59 8.54
N ALA A 122 9.67 19.74 8.32
CA ALA A 122 9.80 18.91 7.14
C ALA A 122 8.80 17.77 7.12
N GLU A 123 8.69 17.03 8.23
CA GLU A 123 7.69 15.97 8.39
C GLU A 123 6.27 16.50 8.20
N ALA A 124 5.97 17.68 8.76
CA ALA A 124 4.67 18.32 8.59
C ALA A 124 4.37 18.69 7.12
N ILE A 125 5.38 19.17 6.38
CA ILE A 125 5.24 19.45 4.94
C ILE A 125 5.05 18.17 4.14
N ASP A 126 5.76 17.09 4.48
CA ASP A 126 5.65 15.81 3.80
C ASP A 126 4.27 15.18 4.04
N VAL A 127 3.73 15.26 5.27
CA VAL A 127 2.34 14.85 5.58
C VAL A 127 1.32 15.62 4.75
N ILE A 128 1.47 16.94 4.61
CA ILE A 128 0.61 17.76 3.76
C ILE A 128 0.73 17.34 2.28
N ASN A 129 1.95 17.17 1.78
CA ASN A 129 2.19 16.80 0.38
C ASN A 129 1.61 15.42 0.06
N ASP A 130 1.73 14.45 0.96
CA ASP A 130 1.16 13.12 0.82
C ASP A 130 -0.36 13.13 0.89
N PHE A 131 -0.94 13.99 1.72
CA PHE A 131 -2.39 14.22 1.73
C PHE A 131 -2.86 14.80 0.40
N VAL A 132 -2.23 15.87 -0.09
CA VAL A 132 -2.57 16.49 -1.37
C VAL A 132 -2.43 15.51 -2.53
N ARG A 133 -1.36 14.69 -2.54
CA ARG A 133 -1.19 13.63 -3.56
C ARG A 133 -2.28 12.57 -3.50
N ARG A 134 -2.72 12.17 -2.31
CA ARG A 134 -3.82 11.21 -2.13
C ARG A 134 -5.16 11.79 -2.59
N GLU A 135 -5.46 13.04 -2.23
CA GLU A 135 -6.66 13.73 -2.69
C GLU A 135 -6.68 13.95 -4.19
N GLN A 136 -5.57 14.41 -4.79
CA GLN A 136 -5.47 14.54 -6.25
C GLN A 136 -5.67 13.20 -6.98
N LYS A 137 -5.17 12.09 -6.42
CA LYS A 137 -5.41 10.75 -6.99
C LYS A 137 -6.88 10.35 -6.86
N ARG A 138 -7.53 10.65 -5.73
CA ARG A 138 -8.97 10.40 -5.54
C ARG A 138 -9.80 11.19 -6.56
N ILE A 139 -9.59 12.51 -6.63
CA ILE A 139 -10.30 13.39 -7.58
C ILE A 139 -10.10 12.90 -9.03
N LYS A 140 -8.87 12.62 -9.45
CA LYS A 140 -8.60 12.08 -10.79
C LYS A 140 -9.29 10.74 -11.05
N SER A 141 -9.35 9.86 -10.05
CA SER A 141 -10.04 8.58 -10.20
C SER A 141 -11.55 8.77 -10.31
N GLU A 142 -12.13 9.69 -9.54
CA GLU A 142 -13.56 10.03 -9.61
C GLU A 142 -13.92 10.68 -10.94
N GLU A 143 -13.11 11.62 -11.43
CA GLU A 143 -13.26 12.23 -12.77
C GLU A 143 -13.18 11.16 -13.86
N TYR A 144 -12.22 10.23 -13.78
CA TYR A 144 -12.10 9.11 -14.71
C TYR A 144 -13.35 8.22 -14.71
N TYR A 145 -13.88 7.86 -13.54
CA TYR A 145 -15.11 7.07 -13.44
C TYR A 145 -16.35 7.86 -13.89
N ALA A 146 -16.42 9.15 -13.60
CA ALA A 146 -17.51 10.03 -14.04
C ALA A 146 -17.52 10.18 -15.57
N GLU A 147 -16.36 10.38 -16.19
CA GLU A 147 -16.23 10.46 -17.65
C GLU A 147 -16.58 9.13 -18.31
N ARG A 148 -16.14 8.00 -17.73
CA ARG A 148 -16.50 6.66 -18.20
C ARG A 148 -18.00 6.40 -18.07
N ARG A 149 -18.62 6.77 -16.94
CA ARG A 149 -20.09 6.70 -16.76
C ARG A 149 -20.81 7.58 -17.76
N ARG A 150 -20.32 8.78 -18.06
CA ARG A 150 -20.93 9.68 -19.06
C ARG A 150 -20.88 9.09 -20.46
N LYS A 151 -19.76 8.49 -20.86
CA LYS A 151 -19.62 7.79 -22.14
C LYS A 151 -20.55 6.57 -22.24
N ILE A 152 -20.63 5.76 -21.18
CA ILE A 152 -21.50 4.57 -21.12
C ILE A 152 -22.98 4.96 -21.10
N MET A 153 -23.39 5.90 -20.23
CA MET A 153 -24.78 6.36 -20.13
C MET A 153 -25.21 7.13 -21.38
N GLY A 154 -24.32 7.92 -21.99
CA GLY A 154 -24.60 8.62 -23.25
C GLY A 154 -24.94 7.68 -24.40
N PHE A 155 -24.44 6.44 -24.37
CA PHE A 155 -24.79 5.41 -25.34
C PHE A 155 -25.97 4.54 -24.89
N LEU A 156 -25.98 4.05 -23.64
CA LEU A 156 -27.02 3.13 -23.16
C LEU A 156 -28.40 3.78 -23.00
N VAL A 157 -28.49 5.05 -22.62
CA VAL A 157 -29.78 5.73 -22.40
C VAL A 157 -30.60 5.87 -23.69
N PRO A 158 -30.06 6.41 -24.82
CA PRO A 158 -30.84 6.53 -26.05
C PRO A 158 -31.17 5.16 -26.68
N PHE A 159 -30.20 4.23 -26.71
CA PHE A 159 -30.42 2.91 -27.31
C PHE A 159 -31.33 2.01 -26.45
N GLY A 160 -31.14 2.01 -25.13
CA GLY A 160 -32.00 1.26 -24.21
C GLY A 160 -33.43 1.79 -24.20
N SER A 161 -33.62 3.11 -24.25
CA SER A 161 -34.94 3.74 -24.35
C SER A 161 -35.65 3.36 -25.66
N LEU A 162 -34.94 3.40 -26.80
CA LEU A 162 -35.50 3.02 -28.09
C LEU A 162 -35.93 1.53 -28.10
N VAL A 163 -35.08 0.62 -27.62
CA VAL A 163 -35.39 -0.81 -27.56
C VAL A 163 -36.57 -1.07 -26.63
N LEU A 164 -36.63 -0.40 -25.48
CA LEU A 164 -37.77 -0.51 -24.56
C LEU A 164 -39.07 -0.02 -25.21
N LEU A 165 -39.05 1.12 -25.90
CA LEU A 165 -40.21 1.66 -26.62
C LEU A 165 -40.65 0.74 -27.76
N LEU A 166 -39.70 0.14 -28.50
CA LEU A 166 -40.00 -0.85 -29.53
C LEU A 166 -40.61 -2.12 -28.94
N MET A 167 -40.10 -2.60 -27.81
CA MET A 167 -40.67 -3.76 -27.10
C MET A 167 -42.08 -3.47 -26.56
N ILE A 168 -42.30 -2.29 -25.97
CA ILE A 168 -43.64 -1.86 -25.54
C ILE A 168 -44.57 -1.76 -26.74
N GLY A 169 -44.13 -1.13 -27.84
CA GLY A 169 -44.91 -1.04 -29.08
C GLY A 169 -45.26 -2.41 -29.65
N PHE A 170 -44.32 -3.34 -29.67
CA PHE A 170 -44.54 -4.72 -30.11
C PHE A 170 -45.53 -5.48 -29.22
N LEU A 171 -45.43 -5.34 -27.89
CA LEU A 171 -46.37 -5.94 -26.95
C LEU A 171 -47.77 -5.35 -27.10
N VAL A 172 -47.89 -4.04 -27.29
CA VAL A 172 -49.18 -3.38 -27.57
C VAL A 172 -49.76 -3.88 -28.90
N LEU A 173 -48.93 -4.06 -29.93
CA LEU A 173 -49.34 -4.62 -31.23
C LEU A 173 -49.84 -6.07 -31.09
N GLN A 174 -49.14 -6.92 -30.33
CA GLN A 174 -49.58 -8.29 -30.06
C GLN A 174 -50.86 -8.34 -29.21
N ALA A 175 -50.96 -7.48 -28.20
CA ALA A 175 -52.14 -7.41 -27.32
C ALA A 175 -53.38 -6.91 -28.07
N SER A 176 -53.22 -5.94 -28.97
CA SER A 176 -54.31 -5.44 -29.82
C SER A 176 -54.77 -6.47 -30.85
N ALA A 177 -53.86 -7.29 -31.39
CA ALA A 177 -54.24 -8.41 -32.25
C ALA A 177 -54.99 -9.53 -31.49
N ALA A 178 -54.70 -9.72 -30.19
CA ALA A 178 -55.35 -10.71 -29.34
C ALA A 178 -56.64 -10.22 -28.64
N ALA A 179 -56.98 -8.94 -28.77
CA ALA A 179 -58.12 -8.33 -28.07
C ALA A 179 -59.45 -8.41 -28.83
N VAL A 180 -59.49 -8.96 -30.04
CA VAL A 180 -60.70 -8.96 -30.89
C VAL A 180 -61.76 -9.97 -30.45
N ASP A 181 -61.43 -10.98 -29.64
CA ASP A 181 -62.43 -11.91 -29.06
C ASP A 181 -62.00 -12.41 -27.67
N ARG A 182 -62.01 -11.54 -26.65
CA ARG A 182 -61.89 -12.00 -25.26
C ARG A 182 -63.28 -12.24 -24.64
N PRO A 183 -63.66 -13.50 -24.34
CA PRO A 183 -64.89 -13.79 -23.64
C PRO A 183 -64.79 -13.34 -22.17
N ARG A 184 -65.86 -12.70 -21.65
CA ARG A 184 -65.96 -12.13 -20.29
C ARG A 184 -65.58 -13.08 -19.14
N LYS A 185 -65.52 -14.40 -19.35
CA LYS A 185 -65.07 -15.38 -18.34
C LYS A 185 -63.59 -15.25 -17.99
N VAL A 186 -62.76 -14.73 -18.91
CA VAL A 186 -61.31 -14.60 -18.70
C VAL A 186 -60.98 -13.46 -17.72
N ASP A 187 -61.84 -12.44 -17.61
CA ASP A 187 -61.59 -11.30 -16.72
C ASP A 187 -61.77 -11.66 -15.23
N ASP A 188 -62.63 -12.62 -14.91
CA ASP A 188 -62.81 -13.11 -13.53
C ASP A 188 -61.62 -13.98 -13.09
N GLU A 189 -61.12 -14.86 -13.97
CA GLU A 189 -59.91 -15.67 -13.72
C GLU A 189 -58.66 -14.78 -13.55
N ILE A 190 -58.52 -13.72 -14.35
CA ILE A 190 -57.43 -12.75 -14.21
C ILE A 190 -57.52 -12.03 -12.86
N ARG A 191 -58.73 -11.68 -12.40
CA ARG A 191 -58.92 -10.99 -11.12
C ARG A 191 -58.58 -11.88 -9.93
N GLU A 192 -58.84 -13.18 -10.02
CA GLU A 192 -58.43 -14.17 -9.02
C GLU A 192 -56.91 -14.42 -9.02
N ALA A 193 -56.30 -14.50 -10.20
CA ALA A 193 -54.84 -14.63 -10.34
C ALA A 193 -54.10 -13.42 -9.74
N ILE A 194 -54.61 -12.20 -9.97
CA ILE A 194 -54.04 -10.97 -9.37
C ILE A 194 -54.09 -11.04 -7.85
N ARG A 195 -55.21 -11.47 -7.25
CA ARG A 195 -55.30 -11.64 -5.79
C ARG A 195 -54.29 -12.65 -5.28
N GLN A 196 -54.14 -13.80 -5.93
CA GLN A 196 -53.14 -14.80 -5.53
C GLN A 196 -51.72 -14.22 -5.57
N THR A 197 -51.35 -13.51 -6.63
CA THR A 197 -50.02 -12.89 -6.73
C THR A 197 -49.76 -11.84 -5.65
N GLN A 198 -50.78 -11.07 -5.26
CA GLN A 198 -50.67 -10.10 -4.16
C GLN A 198 -50.42 -10.80 -2.82
N PHE A 199 -51.15 -11.88 -2.51
CA PHE A 199 -50.91 -12.67 -1.30
C PHE A 199 -49.49 -13.25 -1.25
N TYR A 200 -48.99 -13.80 -2.35
CA TYR A 200 -47.61 -14.31 -2.41
C TYR A 200 -46.57 -13.19 -2.26
N ALA A 201 -46.82 -12.01 -2.85
CA ALA A 201 -45.92 -10.86 -2.71
C ALA A 201 -45.88 -10.35 -1.27
N GLU A 202 -47.03 -10.27 -0.59
CA GLU A 202 -47.13 -9.89 0.82
C GLU A 202 -46.43 -10.90 1.75
N ALA A 203 -46.62 -12.20 1.50
CA ALA A 203 -45.94 -13.25 2.27
C ALA A 203 -44.41 -13.19 2.10
N MET A 204 -43.91 -12.97 0.87
CA MET A 204 -42.48 -12.83 0.60
C MET A 204 -41.91 -11.53 1.21
N ALA A 205 -42.67 -10.45 1.21
CA ALA A 205 -42.29 -9.21 1.88
C ALA A 205 -42.21 -9.38 3.41
N ALA A 206 -43.17 -10.10 4.02
CA ALA A 206 -43.16 -10.39 5.44
C ALA A 206 -41.96 -11.28 5.84
N ALA A 207 -41.69 -12.35 5.08
CA ALA A 207 -40.52 -13.22 5.31
C ALA A 207 -39.19 -12.44 5.18
N LYS A 208 -39.09 -11.54 4.20
CA LYS A 208 -37.92 -10.69 4.03
C LYS A 208 -37.77 -9.68 5.18
N ALA A 209 -38.87 -9.08 5.65
CA ALA A 209 -38.84 -8.19 6.81
C ALA A 209 -38.40 -8.92 8.08
N GLU A 210 -38.84 -10.16 8.29
CA GLU A 210 -38.38 -10.99 9.41
C GLU A 210 -36.88 -11.34 9.30
N SER A 211 -36.39 -11.64 8.08
CA SER A 211 -34.96 -11.92 7.85
C SER A 211 -34.07 -10.69 8.06
N LEU A 212 -34.59 -9.48 7.83
CA LEU A 212 -33.89 -8.22 8.05
C LEU A 212 -33.94 -7.76 9.51
N ALA A 213 -34.92 -8.25 10.29
CA ALA A 213 -35.04 -7.96 11.72
C ALA A 213 -34.05 -8.77 12.56
N LYS A 214 -33.61 -9.94 12.08
CA LYS A 214 -32.55 -10.72 12.74
C LYS A 214 -31.20 -10.10 12.36
N PRO A 215 -30.34 -9.74 13.34
CA PRO A 215 -29.00 -9.26 13.03
C PRO A 215 -28.28 -10.33 12.19
N ALA A 216 -27.58 -9.90 11.15
CA ALA A 216 -26.81 -10.84 10.32
C ALA A 216 -25.86 -11.63 11.23
N PRO A 217 -25.82 -12.97 11.11
CA PRO A 217 -24.95 -13.79 11.95
C PRO A 217 -23.51 -13.32 11.76
N THR A 218 -22.80 -13.17 12.88
CA THR A 218 -21.40 -12.80 12.83
C THR A 218 -20.59 -13.97 12.26
N TRP A 219 -19.38 -13.69 11.78
CA TRP A 219 -18.50 -14.76 11.29
C TRP A 219 -18.27 -15.84 12.37
N ARG A 220 -18.27 -15.45 13.65
CA ARG A 220 -18.07 -16.34 14.79
C ARG A 220 -19.27 -17.28 14.96
N ASP A 221 -20.49 -16.76 14.85
CA ASP A 221 -21.72 -17.56 14.97
C ASP A 221 -21.81 -18.62 13.87
N ASN A 222 -21.38 -18.29 12.65
CA ASN A 222 -21.36 -19.25 11.54
C ASN A 222 -20.31 -20.34 11.73
N GLU A 223 -19.12 -19.99 12.25
CA GLU A 223 -18.03 -20.95 12.49
C GLU A 223 -18.33 -21.85 13.70
N GLU A 224 -18.99 -21.34 14.74
CA GLU A 224 -19.41 -22.14 15.91
C GLU A 224 -20.52 -23.15 15.55
N LEU A 225 -21.33 -22.86 14.52
CA LEU A 225 -22.29 -23.80 13.94
C LEU A 225 -21.65 -24.81 12.99
N GLU A 226 -20.41 -24.58 12.56
CA GLU A 226 -19.71 -25.45 11.63
C GLU A 226 -19.12 -26.67 12.35
N GLU A 227 -19.69 -27.84 12.10
CA GLU A 227 -19.24 -29.08 12.75
C GLU A 227 -17.90 -29.56 12.16
N TRP A 228 -16.83 -29.48 12.95
CA TRP A 228 -15.53 -30.08 12.66
C TRP A 228 -15.48 -31.51 13.21
N THR A 229 -15.38 -32.50 12.32
CA THR A 229 -15.26 -33.89 12.77
C THR A 229 -13.90 -34.13 13.45
N PRO A 230 -13.80 -35.06 14.43
CA PRO A 230 -12.51 -35.38 15.08
C PRO A 230 -11.41 -35.79 14.10
N ARG A 231 -11.81 -36.38 12.95
CA ARG A 231 -10.90 -36.76 11.87
C ARG A 231 -10.35 -35.54 11.13
N GLN A 232 -11.20 -34.57 10.78
CA GLN A 232 -10.79 -33.32 10.14
C GLN A 232 -9.90 -32.49 11.08
N GLU A 233 -10.23 -32.44 12.37
CA GLU A 233 -9.42 -31.75 13.38
C GLU A 233 -8.00 -32.32 13.47
N LYS A 234 -7.88 -33.66 13.45
CA LYS A 234 -6.57 -34.34 13.45
C LYS A 234 -5.79 -34.08 12.16
N GLN A 235 -6.45 -34.06 11.01
CA GLN A 235 -5.84 -33.71 9.72
C GLN A 235 -5.34 -32.27 9.72
N PHE A 236 -6.17 -31.34 10.21
CA PHE A 236 -5.87 -29.91 10.30
C PHE A 236 -4.63 -29.65 11.17
N ARG A 237 -4.59 -30.20 12.39
CA ARG A 237 -3.43 -30.04 13.29
C ARG A 237 -2.15 -30.63 12.70
N LYS A 238 -2.24 -31.81 12.07
CA LYS A 238 -1.10 -32.47 11.42
C LYS A 238 -0.59 -31.67 10.22
N ALA A 239 -1.48 -31.05 9.46
CA ALA A 239 -1.13 -30.24 8.30
C ALA A 239 -0.55 -28.88 8.69
N LEU A 240 -1.06 -28.26 9.76
CA LEU A 240 -0.69 -26.92 10.19
C LEU A 240 0.76 -26.82 10.68
N GLY A 241 1.21 -27.78 11.49
CA GLY A 241 2.55 -27.77 12.12
C GLY A 241 3.71 -27.39 11.19
N PRO A 242 3.95 -28.12 10.08
CA PRO A 242 5.04 -27.82 9.16
C PRO A 242 4.86 -26.53 8.35
N LEU A 243 3.66 -25.94 8.32
CA LEU A 243 3.32 -24.80 7.45
C LEU A 243 3.22 -23.46 8.21
N LEU A 244 3.50 -23.43 9.51
CA LEU A 244 3.42 -22.22 10.35
C LEU A 244 4.40 -21.10 9.93
N GLY A 245 5.48 -21.42 9.21
CA GLY A 245 6.44 -20.43 8.69
C GLY A 245 6.06 -19.81 7.33
N LEU A 246 5.07 -20.37 6.63
CA LEU A 246 4.66 -19.91 5.30
C LEU A 246 3.72 -18.70 5.36
N PRO A 247 3.64 -17.87 4.31
CA PRO A 247 2.71 -16.75 4.25
C PRO A 247 1.25 -17.24 4.36
N PRO A 248 0.34 -16.46 5.00
CA PRO A 248 -1.02 -16.91 5.32
C PRO A 248 -1.82 -17.43 4.11
N LYS A 249 -1.72 -16.76 2.95
CA LYS A 249 -2.48 -17.15 1.75
C LYS A 249 -2.10 -18.54 1.24
N GLU A 250 -0.82 -18.87 1.26
CA GLU A 250 -0.32 -20.16 0.75
C GLU A 250 -0.51 -21.27 1.79
N ARG A 251 -0.35 -20.93 3.08
CA ARG A 251 -0.56 -21.85 4.19
C ARG A 251 -1.95 -22.48 4.14
N TRP A 252 -3.01 -21.68 4.05
CA TRP A 252 -4.38 -22.21 4.12
C TRP A 252 -4.77 -23.00 2.88
N ARG A 253 -4.21 -22.66 1.72
CA ARG A 253 -4.39 -23.45 0.50
C ARG A 253 -3.80 -24.85 0.67
N LEU A 254 -2.58 -24.95 1.18
CA LEU A 254 -1.90 -26.24 1.40
C LEU A 254 -2.50 -27.05 2.56
N VAL A 255 -3.10 -26.38 3.55
CA VAL A 255 -3.84 -27.05 4.63
C VAL A 255 -5.16 -27.61 4.11
N ALA A 256 -5.93 -26.85 3.33
CA ALA A 256 -7.20 -27.30 2.76
C ALA A 256 -7.04 -28.53 1.85
N GLU A 257 -5.94 -28.62 1.09
CA GLU A 257 -5.64 -29.82 0.29
C GLU A 257 -5.48 -31.10 1.14
N LYS A 258 -5.21 -30.96 2.44
CA LYS A 258 -5.02 -32.09 3.38
C LYS A 258 -6.21 -32.33 4.30
N VAL A 259 -7.17 -31.41 4.35
CA VAL A 259 -8.37 -31.49 5.20
C VAL A 259 -9.56 -31.80 4.29
N GLU A 260 -10.15 -32.98 4.49
CA GLU A 260 -11.20 -33.47 3.60
C GLU A 260 -12.49 -32.65 3.74
N GLY A 261 -12.97 -32.10 2.62
CA GLY A 261 -14.26 -31.40 2.54
C GLY A 261 -14.28 -30.00 3.16
N LYS A 262 -13.12 -29.38 3.38
CA LYS A 262 -13.02 -28.01 3.91
C LYS A 262 -12.28 -27.08 2.93
N ASP A 263 -12.76 -25.85 2.82
CA ASP A 263 -12.10 -24.82 2.02
C ASP A 263 -10.97 -24.12 2.81
N HIS A 264 -10.07 -23.47 2.08
CA HIS A 264 -8.98 -22.67 2.67
C HIS A 264 -9.50 -21.54 3.57
N LYS A 265 -10.69 -20.99 3.29
CA LYS A 265 -11.33 -19.96 4.11
C LYS A 265 -11.81 -20.52 5.45
N GLU A 266 -12.46 -21.68 5.44
CA GLU A 266 -12.93 -22.38 6.63
C GLU A 266 -11.74 -22.79 7.51
N CYS A 267 -10.66 -23.31 6.91
CA CYS A 267 -9.43 -23.62 7.64
C CYS A 267 -8.81 -22.39 8.33
N ALA A 268 -8.88 -21.21 7.69
CA ALA A 268 -8.37 -19.97 8.24
C ALA A 268 -9.28 -19.41 9.36
N ALA A 269 -10.59 -19.51 9.19
CA ALA A 269 -11.58 -19.08 10.17
C ALA A 269 -11.52 -19.95 11.43
N HIS A 270 -11.47 -21.28 11.26
CA HIS A 270 -11.27 -22.23 12.36
C HIS A 270 -10.00 -21.98 13.16
N TYR A 271 -8.86 -21.75 12.48
CA TYR A 271 -7.61 -21.40 13.16
C TYR A 271 -7.75 -20.14 14.02
N LYS A 272 -8.44 -19.13 13.49
CA LYS A 272 -8.67 -17.86 14.19
C LYS A 272 -9.59 -18.06 15.39
N LEU A 273 -10.62 -18.90 15.27
CA LEU A 273 -11.49 -19.28 16.37
C LEU A 273 -10.69 -19.98 17.49
N GLN A 274 -9.81 -20.93 17.13
CA GLN A 274 -8.93 -21.60 18.10
C GLN A 274 -8.04 -20.60 18.87
N GLN A 275 -7.43 -19.64 18.19
CA GLN A 275 -6.62 -18.60 18.85
C GLN A 275 -7.44 -17.71 19.80
N ILE A 276 -8.70 -17.42 19.45
CA ILE A 276 -9.59 -16.63 20.32
C ILE A 276 -9.94 -17.44 21.57
N LEU A 277 -10.34 -18.70 21.41
CA LEU A 277 -10.68 -19.58 22.53
C LEU A 277 -9.47 -19.80 23.46
N GLU A 278 -8.26 -19.97 22.91
CA GLU A 278 -7.03 -20.08 23.70
C GLU A 278 -6.73 -18.81 24.50
N LYS A 279 -6.96 -17.63 23.90
CA LYS A 279 -6.78 -16.34 24.58
C LYS A 279 -7.83 -16.14 25.68
N GLU A 280 -9.10 -16.40 25.39
CA GLU A 280 -10.19 -16.34 26.36
C GLU A 280 -9.94 -17.29 27.55
N ALA A 281 -9.45 -18.51 27.29
CA ALA A 281 -9.06 -19.47 28.32
C ALA A 281 -7.82 -19.04 29.14
N ALA A 282 -6.89 -18.30 28.53
CA ALA A 282 -5.71 -17.77 29.21
C ALA A 282 -6.03 -16.54 30.08
N GLU A 283 -6.97 -15.71 29.65
CA GLU A 283 -7.46 -14.54 30.40
C GLU A 283 -8.33 -14.97 31.58
N GLY A 284 -9.26 -15.92 31.40
CA GLY A 284 -10.07 -16.45 32.49
C GLY A 284 -9.28 -17.16 33.60
N LYS A 285 -8.02 -17.57 33.34
CA LYS A 285 -7.09 -18.11 34.36
C LYS A 285 -6.31 -17.05 35.13
N LYS A 286 -6.30 -15.79 34.68
CA LYS A 286 -5.63 -14.69 35.37
C LYS A 286 -6.54 -13.99 36.38
N ASP A 287 -7.85 -14.12 36.19
CA ASP A 287 -8.88 -13.52 37.05
C ASP A 287 -9.42 -14.48 38.14
N ALA A 288 -8.89 -15.71 38.19
CA ALA A 288 -9.20 -16.73 39.20
C ALA A 288 -7.99 -17.01 40.10
#